data_AF-A0A964T8N9-F1
#
_entry.id   AF-A0A964T8N9-F1
#
_cell.length_a   1.000
_cell.length_b   1.000
_cell.length_c   1.000
_cell.angle_alpha   90.00
_cell.angle_beta   90.00
_cell.angle_gamma   90.00
#
_symmetry.space_group_name_H-M   'P 1'
#
loop_
_entity.id
_entity.type
_entity.pdbx_description
1 polymer ?
#
loop_
_entity_poly.entity_id
_entity_poly.type
_entity_poly.pdbx_seq_one_letter_code
_entity_poly.pdbx_strand_id
1 'polypeptide(L)'
;MSPKAADRQPLFRSEQPKGGGPNLPNRRLCGRGMSVSPLPTWTGGLVMNLKSLLFGSAATLMVVTGAQAADLPMAAEPVDYVKVCDAFGTGFFYIPGTETCMKIGGYVRVDTNYREPTSRASNSFGERARASITIDTRTQTDIGMVRSFLQVWATNGPAGTATGVGAGLNLWDAFVQIQNDIGTFTAGRTGSNFDFLGSVTWNGAWGQIDDPTTQINMLAYTFTAGGGFSGTIAIEDPNSTGRSAVIDNDGTAGQRYPDLVANVRVDQGWGSAALMGALHSVRPMVAAVETELGWAIGAGLEVNVPGTGIGFQAQGTYARGASTYATALGVPDATEVGNDLKLYDVWSIRAGFTAAVTPTITAVIDGSYTDIDSPAAGLGDEQYWAVQGNLRWSPVKGLAIGPELGYGRFEEADTDQWSGMLRVQRSF
;
A
#
# COMPACT_ATOMS: atom_id res chain seq x y z
N MET A 1 -19.21 42.24 -28.17
CA MET A 1 -20.41 41.94 -27.36
C MET A 1 -20.00 41.03 -26.21
N SER A 2 -20.67 41.09 -25.06
CA SER A 2 -20.56 40.12 -23.95
C SER A 2 -21.96 39.60 -23.63
N PRO A 3 -22.07 38.40 -23.03
CA PRO A 3 -22.86 38.35 -21.80
C PRO A 3 -22.30 37.43 -20.69
N LYS A 4 -22.31 37.98 -19.45
CA LYS A 4 -22.79 37.39 -18.16
C LYS A 4 -22.20 36.04 -17.66
N ALA A 5 -21.62 35.90 -16.44
CA ALA A 5 -22.11 36.18 -15.05
C ALA A 5 -23.09 35.10 -14.52
N ALA A 6 -23.11 34.64 -13.24
CA ALA A 6 -22.30 34.83 -11.99
C ALA A 6 -22.47 33.54 -11.10
N ASP A 7 -22.27 33.40 -9.77
CA ASP A 7 -22.04 34.29 -8.59
C ASP A 7 -21.54 33.48 -7.33
N ARG A 8 -21.19 34.15 -6.22
CA ARG A 8 -21.20 33.73 -4.78
C ARG A 8 -20.43 32.47 -4.24
N GLN A 9 -19.27 32.74 -3.59
CA GLN A 9 -18.93 32.67 -2.13
C GLN A 9 -19.97 32.16 -1.06
N PRO A 10 -19.64 31.93 0.25
CA PRO A 10 -18.35 32.02 1.02
C PRO A 10 -18.12 31.00 2.23
N LEU A 11 -17.08 31.26 3.08
CA LEU A 11 -16.90 31.03 4.55
C LEU A 11 -16.17 29.79 5.19
N PHE A 12 -15.02 30.06 5.88
CA PHE A 12 -14.56 29.63 7.26
C PHE A 12 -14.38 28.12 7.61
N ARG A 13 -13.51 27.60 8.52
CA ARG A 13 -12.75 28.15 9.70
C ARG A 13 -11.60 27.19 10.21
N SER A 14 -10.68 27.73 11.03
CA SER A 14 -9.92 27.14 12.20
C SER A 14 -9.03 25.87 12.11
N GLU A 15 -7.72 26.08 12.27
CA GLU A 15 -6.83 25.62 13.38
C GLU A 15 -6.93 24.21 14.01
N GLN A 16 -5.86 23.37 13.84
CA GLN A 16 -4.82 22.97 14.84
C GLN A 16 -5.18 22.75 16.36
N PRO A 17 -4.39 22.04 17.22
CA PRO A 17 -3.13 21.28 17.01
C PRO A 17 -2.96 19.94 17.84
N LYS A 18 -1.72 19.38 17.83
CA LYS A 18 -1.03 18.51 18.85
C LYS A 18 -1.30 16.98 18.93
N GLY A 19 -0.30 16.21 18.47
CA GLY A 19 0.68 15.51 19.33
C GLY A 19 0.34 14.20 20.06
N GLY A 20 1.33 13.31 20.22
CA GLY A 20 1.33 12.26 21.26
C GLY A 20 1.70 10.82 20.84
N GLY A 21 2.83 10.34 21.35
CA GLY A 21 3.07 8.93 21.74
C GLY A 21 3.65 8.92 23.17
N PRO A 22 4.11 7.78 23.75
CA PRO A 22 4.29 6.45 23.15
C PRO A 22 3.61 5.30 23.94
N ASN A 23 3.82 4.04 23.52
CA ASN A 23 3.28 2.81 24.12
C ASN A 23 4.13 1.61 23.69
N LEU A 24 4.89 1.04 24.63
CA LEU A 24 5.58 -0.23 24.49
C LEU A 24 4.80 -1.34 25.19
N PRO A 25 4.49 -2.45 24.51
CA PRO A 25 4.14 -3.72 25.15
C PRO A 25 5.24 -4.76 24.91
N ASN A 26 5.64 -5.51 25.94
CA ASN A 26 6.25 -6.82 25.71
C ASN A 26 6.00 -7.79 26.87
N ARG A 27 5.39 -8.93 26.55
CA ARG A 27 5.34 -10.13 27.38
C ARG A 27 5.63 -11.31 26.46
N ARG A 28 6.71 -12.04 26.72
CA ARG A 28 6.90 -13.41 26.23
C ARG A 28 6.73 -14.38 27.40
N LEU A 29 6.39 -15.62 27.07
CA LEU A 29 6.34 -16.76 27.98
C LEU A 29 7.26 -17.87 27.46
N CYS A 30 7.63 -18.78 28.36
CA CYS A 30 8.43 -19.99 28.13
C CYS A 30 9.91 -19.77 27.72
N GLY A 31 10.86 -20.63 28.13
CA GLY A 31 10.71 -21.72 29.11
C GLY A 31 11.77 -22.82 28.98
N ARG A 32 12.85 -22.74 29.77
CA ARG A 32 13.85 -23.78 30.12
C ARG A 32 14.77 -23.18 31.20
N GLY A 33 15.35 -23.92 32.15
CA GLY A 33 15.18 -25.35 32.44
C GLY A 33 16.48 -26.03 32.91
N MET A 34 17.03 -25.66 34.07
CA MET A 34 18.19 -26.32 34.69
C MET A 34 18.19 -26.14 36.22
N SER A 35 18.90 -27.02 36.94
CA SER A 35 18.77 -27.21 38.40
C SER A 35 20.13 -27.26 39.11
N VAL A 36 20.24 -26.56 40.25
CA VAL A 36 21.27 -26.73 41.30
C VAL A 36 20.62 -26.40 42.67
N SER A 37 21.20 -26.89 43.78
CA SER A 37 20.72 -26.73 45.17
C SER A 37 21.88 -27.02 46.14
N PRO A 38 21.83 -26.69 47.46
CA PRO A 38 21.00 -25.68 48.16
C PRO A 38 21.75 -24.81 49.22
N LEU A 39 21.10 -23.75 49.72
CA LEU A 39 21.30 -23.10 51.05
C LEU A 39 22.65 -22.35 51.31
N PRO A 40 22.80 -21.51 52.38
CA PRO A 40 21.91 -21.28 53.54
C PRO A 40 21.31 -19.87 53.71
N THR A 41 20.56 -19.70 54.80
CA THR A 41 19.77 -18.53 55.21
C THR A 41 20.58 -17.40 55.85
N TRP A 42 20.10 -16.15 55.72
CA TRP A 42 20.40 -15.05 56.66
C TRP A 42 19.15 -14.17 56.93
N THR A 43 19.19 -13.38 57.99
CA THR A 43 17.98 -12.80 58.63
C THR A 43 17.96 -11.27 58.68
N GLY A 44 16.76 -10.69 58.53
CA GLY A 44 16.43 -9.29 58.84
C GLY A 44 16.28 -8.35 57.62
N GLY A 45 15.46 -7.29 57.66
CA GLY A 45 14.44 -6.97 58.69
C GLY A 45 14.28 -5.49 59.05
N LEU A 46 13.78 -4.65 58.13
CA LEU A 46 13.17 -3.33 58.40
C LEU A 46 12.30 -2.95 57.18
N VAL A 47 11.23 -2.15 57.18
CA VAL A 47 10.12 -1.79 58.08
C VAL A 47 9.35 -0.66 57.34
N MET A 48 8.04 -0.85 57.20
CA MET A 48 6.96 0.07 56.75
C MET A 48 7.18 1.61 56.78
N ASN A 49 6.52 2.37 55.87
CA ASN A 49 5.27 3.09 56.20
C ASN A 49 4.57 3.86 55.06
N LEU A 50 3.25 3.66 54.90
CA LEU A 50 2.12 4.63 54.81
C LEU A 50 0.89 3.86 54.27
N LYS A 51 -0.04 3.38 55.11
CA LYS A 51 -1.11 4.06 55.89
C LYS A 51 -2.32 4.49 55.05
N SER A 52 -3.48 3.95 55.46
CA SER A 52 -4.82 4.11 54.89
C SER A 52 -5.67 5.17 55.61
N LEU A 53 -6.61 5.77 54.87
CA LEU A 53 -7.90 6.29 55.37
C LEU A 53 -9.01 5.61 54.52
N LEU A 54 -10.15 5.10 54.99
CA LEU A 54 -11.13 5.54 56.02
C LEU A 54 -11.89 6.82 55.59
N PHE A 55 -13.21 6.96 55.63
CA PHE A 55 -14.39 6.09 55.84
C PHE A 55 -15.44 6.55 54.76
N GLY A 56 -16.59 5.93 54.46
CA GLY A 56 -17.39 4.97 55.22
C GLY A 56 -18.59 5.64 55.92
N SER A 57 -19.66 5.94 55.16
CA SER A 57 -20.95 6.42 55.70
C SER A 57 -22.10 6.03 54.76
N ALA A 58 -23.24 5.62 55.33
CA ALA A 58 -24.47 5.29 54.61
C ALA A 58 -25.69 5.89 55.31
N ALA A 59 -26.74 6.22 54.55
CA ALA A 59 -28.03 6.67 55.09
C ALA A 59 -29.17 6.15 54.21
N THR A 60 -29.91 5.16 54.73
CA THR A 60 -31.13 4.62 54.11
C THR A 60 -32.37 5.36 54.61
N LEU A 61 -33.25 5.79 53.71
CA LEU A 61 -34.61 6.25 54.03
C LEU A 61 -35.64 5.40 53.27
N MET A 62 -36.82 5.21 53.87
CA MET A 62 -37.79 4.20 53.42
C MET A 62 -38.96 4.80 52.63
N VAL A 63 -39.34 4.07 51.58
CA VAL A 63 -40.72 3.77 51.11
C VAL A 63 -41.88 4.59 51.69
N VAL A 64 -42.62 5.28 50.81
CA VAL A 64 -44.09 5.15 50.66
C VAL A 64 -44.43 5.17 49.17
N THR A 65 -45.45 4.39 48.76
CA THR A 65 -45.93 4.28 47.37
C THR A 65 -46.73 5.51 46.92
N GLY A 66 -46.39 6.05 45.74
CA GLY A 66 -47.26 6.95 44.98
C GLY A 66 -47.55 6.36 43.61
N ALA A 67 -48.73 5.76 43.43
CA ALA A 67 -49.15 5.24 42.12
C ALA A 67 -49.55 6.41 41.21
N GLN A 68 -48.71 6.73 40.24
CA GLN A 68 -49.03 7.58 39.10
C GLN A 68 -48.78 6.78 37.83
N ALA A 69 -49.75 6.79 36.92
CA ALA A 69 -49.61 6.15 35.62
C ALA A 69 -48.70 7.03 34.75
N ALA A 70 -47.40 6.73 34.76
CA ALA A 70 -46.54 7.07 33.64
C ALA A 70 -46.69 5.95 32.60
N ASP A 71 -46.91 6.32 31.34
CA ASP A 71 -46.75 5.37 30.24
C ASP A 71 -45.36 4.72 30.34
N LEU A 72 -45.31 3.41 30.09
CA LEU A 72 -44.03 2.79 29.75
C LEU A 72 -43.49 3.54 28.53
N PRO A 73 -42.30 4.16 28.58
CA PRO A 73 -41.64 4.56 27.34
C PRO A 73 -41.55 3.28 26.50
N MET A 74 -42.03 3.35 25.25
CA MET A 74 -42.10 2.23 24.32
C MET A 74 -40.86 1.36 24.48
N ALA A 75 -41.06 0.05 24.69
CA ALA A 75 -39.99 -0.91 24.96
C ALA A 75 -38.83 -0.62 24.03
N ALA A 76 -37.73 -0.10 24.60
CA ALA A 76 -36.65 0.49 23.81
C ALA A 76 -36.19 -0.57 22.81
N GLU A 77 -36.39 -0.30 21.51
CA GLU A 77 -36.10 -1.27 20.47
C GLU A 77 -34.69 -1.77 20.70
N PRO A 78 -34.46 -3.10 20.73
CA PRO A 78 -33.18 -3.65 21.14
C PRO A 78 -32.12 -3.11 20.21
N VAL A 79 -31.38 -2.10 20.69
CA VAL A 79 -30.37 -1.38 19.91
C VAL A 79 -29.38 -2.44 19.49
N ASP A 80 -29.40 -2.81 18.21
CA ASP A 80 -28.65 -3.97 17.73
C ASP A 80 -27.18 -3.58 17.60
N TYR A 81 -26.53 -3.52 18.76
CA TYR A 81 -25.17 -3.05 18.92
C TYR A 81 -24.24 -3.85 18.02
N VAL A 82 -23.19 -3.17 17.56
CA VAL A 82 -22.12 -3.75 16.76
C VAL A 82 -21.45 -4.89 17.54
N LYS A 83 -21.88 -6.12 17.27
CA LYS A 83 -21.39 -7.35 17.92
C LYS A 83 -20.00 -7.68 17.38
N VAL A 84 -19.07 -8.09 18.26
CA VAL A 84 -17.76 -8.58 17.83
C VAL A 84 -17.92 -9.85 16.99
N CYS A 85 -17.15 -9.95 15.90
CA CYS A 85 -17.08 -11.17 15.09
C CYS A 85 -15.72 -11.83 15.26
N ASP A 86 -15.64 -12.76 16.22
CA ASP A 86 -14.39 -13.48 16.52
C ASP A 86 -13.96 -14.44 15.39
N ALA A 87 -14.90 -14.85 14.52
CA ALA A 87 -14.67 -15.82 13.43
C ALA A 87 -13.57 -15.41 12.44
N PHE A 88 -13.39 -14.10 12.21
CA PHE A 88 -12.31 -13.56 11.36
C PHE A 88 -11.25 -12.77 12.15
N GLY A 89 -11.29 -12.85 13.49
CA GLY A 89 -10.28 -12.31 14.39
C GLY A 89 -10.39 -10.82 14.70
N THR A 90 -9.34 -10.28 15.33
CA THR A 90 -9.41 -8.98 16.02
C THR A 90 -9.70 -7.80 15.09
N GLY A 91 -10.74 -7.04 15.45
CA GLY A 91 -11.20 -5.85 14.72
C GLY A 91 -12.34 -6.11 13.73
N PHE A 92 -12.81 -7.35 13.59
CA PHE A 92 -14.05 -7.66 12.90
C PHE A 92 -15.27 -7.53 13.82
N PHE A 93 -16.38 -7.08 13.25
CA PHE A 93 -17.68 -6.96 13.89
C PHE A 93 -18.79 -7.31 12.90
N TYR A 94 -19.93 -7.80 13.38
CA TYR A 94 -21.09 -8.08 12.51
C TYR A 94 -21.73 -6.79 12.02
N ILE A 95 -22.07 -6.73 10.73
CA ILE A 95 -22.98 -5.71 10.20
C ILE A 95 -24.38 -6.03 10.77
N PRO A 96 -25.05 -5.09 11.48
CA PRO A 96 -26.33 -5.35 12.14
C PRO A 96 -27.37 -5.97 11.21
N GLY A 97 -28.12 -6.95 11.72
CA GLY A 97 -29.08 -7.74 10.93
C GLY A 97 -28.48 -8.76 9.95
N THR A 98 -27.16 -9.03 9.97
CA THR A 98 -26.51 -9.99 9.06
C THR A 98 -25.46 -10.87 9.76
N GLU A 99 -25.07 -11.97 9.11
CA GLU A 99 -23.92 -12.80 9.48
C GLU A 99 -22.59 -12.30 8.87
N THR A 100 -22.62 -11.21 8.10
CA THR A 100 -21.44 -10.64 7.45
C THR A 100 -20.59 -9.86 8.47
N CYS A 101 -19.31 -10.22 8.55
CA CYS A 101 -18.35 -9.56 9.43
C CYS A 101 -17.58 -8.48 8.68
N MET A 102 -17.66 -7.24 9.15
CA MET A 102 -16.93 -6.09 8.65
C MET A 102 -15.75 -5.73 9.57
N LYS A 103 -14.65 -5.30 8.97
CA LYS A 103 -13.55 -4.60 9.64
C LYS A 103 -13.30 -3.28 8.93
N ILE A 104 -13.30 -2.20 9.72
CA ILE A 104 -12.85 -0.87 9.29
C ILE A 104 -11.42 -0.68 9.79
N GLY A 105 -10.58 -0.07 8.96
CA GLY A 105 -9.23 0.36 9.31
C GLY A 105 -8.79 1.51 8.40
N GLY A 106 -7.55 1.94 8.52
CA GLY A 106 -7.00 2.94 7.60
C GLY A 106 -5.77 3.68 8.14
N TYR A 107 -5.53 4.87 7.61
CA TYR A 107 -4.50 5.76 8.12
C TYR A 107 -4.77 7.24 7.83
N VAL A 108 -4.21 8.11 8.68
CA VAL A 108 -3.95 9.51 8.36
C VAL A 108 -2.43 9.70 8.25
N ARG A 109 -1.99 10.33 7.16
CA ARG A 109 -0.59 10.55 6.79
C ARG A 109 -0.39 12.02 6.43
N VAL A 110 0.72 12.60 6.87
CA VAL A 110 1.27 13.87 6.39
C VAL A 110 2.69 13.62 5.91
N ASP A 111 2.99 14.06 4.70
CA ASP A 111 4.32 14.03 4.09
C ASP A 111 4.77 15.48 3.81
N THR A 112 5.83 15.95 4.46
CA THR A 112 6.50 17.22 4.14
C THR A 112 7.67 16.90 3.23
N ASN A 113 7.67 17.38 1.98
CA ASN A 113 8.60 16.92 0.94
C ASN A 113 9.48 18.08 0.44
N TYR A 114 10.75 17.76 0.17
CA TYR A 114 11.69 18.55 -0.63
C TYR A 114 12.04 17.78 -1.90
N ARG A 115 12.13 18.49 -3.03
CA ARG A 115 12.59 17.96 -4.33
C ARG A 115 13.44 19.02 -5.00
N GLU A 116 14.57 18.64 -5.57
CA GLU A 116 15.40 19.55 -6.35
C GLU A 116 14.65 20.04 -7.61
N PRO A 117 14.54 21.36 -7.86
CA PRO A 117 13.63 21.88 -8.86
C PRO A 117 14.25 21.93 -10.26
N THR A 118 13.76 21.07 -11.17
CA THR A 118 14.16 21.04 -12.59
C THR A 118 13.81 22.31 -13.37
N SER A 119 12.99 23.21 -12.82
CA SER A 119 12.68 24.51 -13.43
C SER A 119 12.30 25.58 -12.40
N ARG A 120 12.37 26.85 -12.79
CA ARG A 120 11.92 27.99 -11.97
C ARG A 120 10.41 28.01 -11.69
N ALA A 121 9.62 27.19 -12.37
CA ALA A 121 8.18 27.01 -12.11
C ALA A 121 7.89 25.81 -11.18
N SER A 122 8.90 25.00 -10.85
CA SER A 122 8.76 23.82 -10.02
C SER A 122 8.82 24.16 -8.54
N ASN A 123 7.84 23.69 -7.76
CA ASN A 123 7.90 23.80 -6.30
C ASN A 123 8.95 22.83 -5.76
N SER A 124 10.03 23.36 -5.19
CA SER A 124 11.04 22.53 -4.50
C SER A 124 10.60 22.05 -3.11
N PHE A 125 9.51 22.57 -2.58
CA PHE A 125 8.93 22.19 -1.29
C PHE A 125 7.42 21.99 -1.42
N GLY A 126 6.87 20.98 -0.75
CA GLY A 126 5.42 20.74 -0.75
C GLY A 126 4.95 19.75 0.31
N GLU A 127 3.86 20.09 0.98
CA GLU A 127 3.24 19.23 2.01
C GLU A 127 2.00 18.51 1.46
N ARG A 128 1.83 17.24 1.83
CA ARG A 128 0.73 16.38 1.40
C ARG A 128 0.06 15.72 2.60
N ALA A 129 -1.20 16.05 2.84
CA ALA A 129 -2.05 15.31 3.77
C ALA A 129 -2.85 14.23 3.01
N ARG A 130 -2.93 13.02 3.56
CA ARG A 130 -3.75 11.92 3.03
C ARG A 130 -4.50 11.21 4.15
N ALA A 131 -5.81 11.05 3.99
CA ALA A 131 -6.62 10.15 4.79
C ALA A 131 -7.06 8.96 3.92
N SER A 132 -6.86 7.74 4.40
CA SER A 132 -7.32 6.51 3.74
C SER A 132 -8.18 5.69 4.69
N ILE A 133 -9.25 5.12 4.13
CA ILE A 133 -10.18 4.23 4.82
C ILE A 133 -10.18 2.90 4.05
N THR A 134 -10.09 1.81 4.79
CA THR A 134 -10.23 0.44 4.31
C THR A 134 -11.44 -0.22 4.93
N ILE A 135 -12.22 -0.95 4.14
CA ILE A 135 -13.32 -1.80 4.59
C ILE A 135 -13.08 -3.21 4.05
N ASP A 136 -12.97 -4.20 4.94
CA ASP A 136 -12.86 -5.62 4.64
C ASP A 136 -14.11 -6.32 5.19
N THR A 137 -14.97 -6.87 4.32
CA THR A 137 -16.16 -7.62 4.74
C THR A 137 -16.02 -9.09 4.36
N ARG A 138 -16.41 -10.01 5.25
CA ARG A 138 -16.29 -11.46 5.07
C ARG A 138 -17.56 -12.17 5.51
N THR A 139 -17.99 -13.14 4.71
CA THR A 139 -19.15 -13.99 4.97
C THR A 139 -18.80 -15.42 4.58
N GLN A 140 -19.06 -16.39 5.45
CA GLN A 140 -18.91 -17.79 5.09
C GLN A 140 -20.14 -18.24 4.28
N THR A 141 -19.93 -18.96 3.18
CA THR A 141 -21.01 -19.45 2.31
C THR A 141 -20.70 -20.87 1.82
N ASP A 142 -21.69 -21.53 1.20
CA ASP A 142 -21.57 -22.89 0.66
C ASP A 142 -20.52 -23.00 -0.47
N ILE A 143 -20.22 -21.90 -1.18
CA ILE A 143 -19.22 -21.87 -2.26
C ILE A 143 -17.81 -21.48 -1.77
N GLY A 144 -17.66 -21.19 -0.47
CA GLY A 144 -16.43 -20.70 0.14
C GLY A 144 -16.65 -19.45 1.00
N MET A 145 -15.53 -18.88 1.47
CA MET A 145 -15.52 -17.58 2.15
C MET A 145 -15.58 -16.47 1.09
N VAL A 146 -16.66 -15.69 1.11
CA VAL A 146 -16.83 -14.51 0.26
C VAL A 146 -16.27 -13.30 1.01
N ARG A 147 -15.28 -12.65 0.40
CA ARG A 147 -14.66 -11.42 0.91
C ARG A 147 -14.90 -10.28 -0.08
N SER A 148 -15.19 -9.09 0.43
CA SER A 148 -15.11 -7.85 -0.34
C SER A 148 -14.14 -6.90 0.34
N PHE A 149 -13.32 -6.20 -0.45
CA PHE A 149 -12.36 -5.24 0.07
C PHE A 149 -12.43 -3.93 -0.72
N LEU A 150 -12.42 -2.84 0.02
CA LEU A 150 -12.43 -1.47 -0.50
C LEU A 150 -11.31 -0.68 0.20
N GLN A 151 -10.43 -0.05 -0.58
CA GLN A 151 -9.55 1.01 -0.10
C GLN A 151 -9.77 2.29 -0.91
N VAL A 152 -10.13 3.35 -0.20
CA VAL A 152 -10.24 4.71 -0.74
C VAL A 152 -9.25 5.61 -0.02
N TRP A 153 -8.72 6.63 -0.71
CA TRP A 153 -8.10 7.76 -0.03
C TRP A 153 -8.48 9.13 -0.60
N ALA A 154 -8.55 10.11 0.27
CA ALA A 154 -8.54 11.53 -0.08
C ALA A 154 -7.12 12.07 0.16
N THR A 155 -6.55 12.74 -0.84
CA THR A 155 -5.26 13.44 -0.74
C THR A 155 -5.47 14.93 -0.95
N ASN A 156 -4.80 15.77 -0.16
CA ASN A 156 -4.62 17.19 -0.44
C ASN A 156 -3.12 17.50 -0.43
N GLY A 157 -2.61 18.08 -1.51
CA GLY A 157 -1.20 18.46 -1.68
C GLY A 157 -1.03 19.89 -2.20
N PRO A 158 0.18 20.29 -2.62
CA PRO A 158 0.42 21.60 -3.22
C PRO A 158 -0.33 21.74 -4.55
N ALA A 159 -0.98 22.88 -4.79
CA ALA A 159 -1.78 23.13 -5.99
C ALA A 159 -1.03 24.02 -7.00
N GLY A 160 -0.47 23.42 -8.05
CA GLY A 160 0.41 24.09 -9.03
C GLY A 160 1.80 24.43 -8.47
N THR A 161 2.83 24.71 -9.28
CA THR A 161 2.83 25.01 -10.74
C THR A 161 3.43 23.95 -11.67
N ALA A 162 3.88 22.79 -11.16
CA ALA A 162 4.42 21.71 -12.01
C ALA A 162 3.81 20.33 -11.74
N THR A 163 3.96 19.78 -10.51
CA THR A 163 3.52 18.40 -10.20
C THR A 163 2.64 18.37 -8.94
N GLY A 164 1.59 19.20 -8.94
CA GLY A 164 0.72 19.41 -7.78
C GLY A 164 -0.48 18.46 -7.73
N VAL A 165 -0.49 17.53 -6.77
CA VAL A 165 -1.69 16.73 -6.46
C VAL A 165 -2.69 17.61 -5.69
N GLY A 166 -3.61 18.23 -6.43
CA GLY A 166 -4.76 18.93 -5.85
C GLY A 166 -5.67 18.01 -5.03
N ALA A 167 -6.65 18.58 -4.34
CA ALA A 167 -7.60 17.84 -3.52
C ALA A 167 -8.34 16.75 -4.34
N GLY A 168 -8.03 15.48 -4.09
CA GLY A 168 -8.44 14.37 -4.95
C GLY A 168 -8.78 13.09 -4.18
N LEU A 169 -9.93 12.50 -4.53
CA LEU A 169 -10.38 11.18 -4.06
C LEU A 169 -9.90 10.11 -5.05
N ASN A 170 -9.40 8.99 -4.53
CA ASN A 170 -8.87 7.89 -5.34
C ASN A 170 -9.45 6.56 -4.85
N LEU A 171 -9.83 5.69 -5.79
CA LEU A 171 -10.16 4.28 -5.55
C LEU A 171 -8.90 3.46 -5.77
N TRP A 172 -8.33 2.91 -4.68
CA TRP A 172 -7.09 2.14 -4.74
C TRP A 172 -7.41 0.66 -4.99
N ASP A 173 -8.08 0.03 -4.02
CA ASP A 173 -8.63 -1.33 -4.15
C ASP A 173 -10.17 -1.28 -4.12
N ALA A 174 -10.81 -2.13 -4.92
CA ALA A 174 -12.24 -2.37 -4.92
C ALA A 174 -12.53 -3.75 -5.56
N PHE A 175 -12.51 -4.82 -4.77
CA PHE A 175 -12.63 -6.18 -5.28
C PHE A 175 -13.49 -7.10 -4.42
N VAL A 176 -13.96 -8.18 -5.05
CA VAL A 176 -14.59 -9.34 -4.41
C VAL A 176 -13.68 -10.55 -4.61
N GLN A 177 -13.61 -11.40 -3.58
CA GLN A 177 -12.89 -12.66 -3.57
C GLN A 177 -13.82 -13.79 -3.12
N ILE A 178 -13.66 -14.97 -3.73
CA ILE A 178 -14.29 -16.22 -3.29
C ILE A 178 -13.14 -17.20 -3.05
N GLN A 179 -12.93 -17.56 -1.78
CA GLN A 179 -11.86 -18.45 -1.35
C GLN A 179 -12.42 -19.78 -0.85
N ASN A 180 -11.92 -20.89 -1.39
CA ASN A 180 -12.29 -22.24 -1.01
C ASN A 180 -11.10 -23.21 -1.16
N ASP A 181 -11.32 -24.49 -0.90
CA ASP A 181 -10.27 -25.52 -0.80
C ASP A 181 -9.46 -25.75 -2.09
N ILE A 182 -9.94 -25.27 -3.25
CA ILE A 182 -9.21 -25.35 -4.52
C ILE A 182 -8.48 -24.05 -4.89
N GLY A 183 -8.79 -22.91 -4.26
CA GLY A 183 -8.10 -21.65 -4.51
C GLY A 183 -8.92 -20.39 -4.22
N THR A 184 -8.43 -19.27 -4.72
CA THR A 184 -9.08 -17.96 -4.59
C THR A 184 -9.38 -17.37 -5.97
N PHE A 185 -10.67 -17.18 -6.28
CA PHE A 185 -11.09 -16.31 -7.37
C PHE A 185 -11.12 -14.85 -6.89
N THR A 186 -10.61 -13.92 -7.69
CA THR A 186 -10.60 -12.47 -7.41
C THR A 186 -11.20 -11.72 -8.61
N ALA A 187 -12.07 -10.75 -8.35
CA ALA A 187 -12.68 -9.90 -9.37
C ALA A 187 -12.80 -8.45 -8.90
N GLY A 188 -12.32 -7.50 -9.71
CA GLY A 188 -12.41 -6.05 -9.41
C GLY A 188 -11.05 -5.36 -9.58
N ARG A 189 -10.81 -4.31 -8.79
CA ARG A 189 -9.56 -3.52 -8.84
C ARG A 189 -8.64 -3.85 -7.68
N THR A 190 -7.40 -4.26 -7.94
CA THR A 190 -6.32 -4.40 -6.95
C THR A 190 -4.95 -4.44 -7.65
N GLY A 191 -3.84 -4.62 -6.92
CA GLY A 191 -2.51 -4.72 -7.50
C GLY A 191 -2.39 -5.84 -8.55
N SER A 192 -1.60 -5.59 -9.59
CA SER A 192 -1.40 -6.54 -10.69
C SER A 192 -0.80 -7.86 -10.19
N ASN A 193 -1.18 -8.98 -10.80
CA ASN A 193 -0.58 -10.28 -10.48
C ASN A 193 0.83 -10.47 -11.05
N PHE A 194 1.38 -9.46 -11.74
CA PHE A 194 2.80 -9.35 -12.05
C PHE A 194 3.61 -8.70 -10.90
N ASP A 195 2.97 -7.94 -10.01
CA ASP A 195 3.64 -7.22 -8.93
C ASP A 195 4.05 -8.19 -7.80
N PHE A 196 5.35 -8.44 -7.62
CA PHE A 196 5.85 -9.29 -6.53
C PHE A 196 6.35 -8.47 -5.33
N LEU A 197 7.11 -7.39 -5.57
CA LEU A 197 7.50 -6.41 -4.55
C LEU A 197 6.76 -5.07 -4.73
N GLY A 198 6.51 -4.41 -3.61
CA GLY A 198 6.47 -2.94 -3.54
C GLY A 198 7.79 -2.40 -2.97
N SER A 199 8.08 -1.12 -3.14
CA SER A 199 9.23 -0.50 -2.47
C SER A 199 9.09 -0.57 -0.94
N VAL A 200 10.16 -0.93 -0.23
CA VAL A 200 10.18 -0.87 1.26
C VAL A 200 10.37 0.55 1.80
N THR A 201 10.78 1.48 0.94
CA THR A 201 10.81 2.91 1.26
C THR A 201 9.39 3.49 1.25
N TRP A 202 9.28 4.81 1.35
CA TRP A 202 8.00 5.49 1.39
C TRP A 202 7.63 6.19 0.08
N ASN A 203 8.49 6.02 -0.94
CA ASN A 203 8.44 6.55 -2.30
C ASN A 203 7.94 8.00 -2.33
N GLY A 204 8.61 8.86 -1.54
CA GLY A 204 8.14 10.23 -1.28
C GLY A 204 8.24 11.20 -2.45
N ALA A 205 9.17 10.97 -3.37
CA ALA A 205 9.65 11.99 -4.29
C ALA A 205 10.06 11.51 -5.68
N TRP A 206 10.16 12.46 -6.62
CA TRP A 206 10.93 12.29 -7.85
C TRP A 206 12.38 11.94 -7.48
N GLY A 207 13.01 11.05 -8.25
CA GLY A 207 13.92 10.06 -7.66
C GLY A 207 13.17 8.79 -7.23
N GLN A 208 12.07 8.43 -7.91
CA GLN A 208 11.28 7.24 -7.59
C GLN A 208 12.09 5.98 -7.90
N ILE A 209 12.12 5.03 -6.96
CA ILE A 209 12.46 3.64 -7.29
C ILE A 209 11.46 3.16 -8.34
N ASP A 210 11.96 2.42 -9.33
CA ASP A 210 11.21 1.84 -10.45
C ASP A 210 10.24 0.77 -9.94
N ASP A 211 9.10 1.24 -9.43
CA ASP A 211 8.08 0.45 -8.77
C ASP A 211 6.82 0.43 -9.64
N PRO A 212 6.72 -0.49 -10.63
CA PRO A 212 5.57 -0.59 -11.53
C PRO A 212 4.28 -1.12 -10.85
N THR A 213 4.24 -1.13 -9.51
CA THR A 213 3.07 -1.55 -8.73
C THR A 213 1.85 -0.69 -9.07
N THR A 214 0.94 -1.22 -9.89
CA THR A 214 -0.29 -0.53 -10.32
C THR A 214 -1.53 -1.31 -9.96
N GLN A 215 -2.51 -0.65 -9.35
CA GLN A 215 -3.82 -1.22 -9.12
C GLN A 215 -4.60 -1.16 -10.44
N ILE A 216 -5.03 -2.33 -10.90
CA ILE A 216 -5.60 -2.57 -12.23
C ILE A 216 -6.93 -3.29 -12.07
N ASN A 217 -7.85 -3.10 -13.02
CA ASN A 217 -9.08 -3.89 -13.04
C ASN A 217 -8.75 -5.28 -13.61
N MET A 218 -9.16 -6.35 -12.95
CA MET A 218 -8.79 -7.71 -13.32
C MET A 218 -9.81 -8.78 -12.91
N LEU A 219 -9.72 -9.94 -13.57
CA LEU A 219 -10.24 -11.22 -13.06
C LEU A 219 -9.05 -12.17 -12.90
N ALA A 220 -8.90 -12.79 -11.73
CA ALA A 220 -7.79 -13.67 -11.42
C ALA A 220 -8.22 -14.94 -10.67
N TYR A 221 -7.47 -16.02 -10.86
CA TYR A 221 -7.61 -17.26 -10.10
C TYR A 221 -6.25 -17.72 -9.59
N THR A 222 -6.10 -17.76 -8.26
CA THR A 222 -4.91 -18.25 -7.57
C THR A 222 -5.17 -19.64 -7.01
N PHE A 223 -4.55 -20.65 -7.61
CA PHE A 223 -4.44 -21.99 -7.05
C PHE A 223 -3.43 -22.00 -5.91
N THR A 224 -3.74 -22.66 -4.80
CA THR A 224 -2.84 -22.82 -3.64
C THR A 224 -2.51 -24.30 -3.45
N ALA A 225 -1.23 -24.62 -3.39
CA ALA A 225 -0.72 -25.98 -3.21
C ALA A 225 -0.14 -26.20 -1.81
N GLY A 226 0.14 -27.46 -1.48
CA GLY A 226 0.90 -27.81 -0.27
C GLY A 226 2.33 -27.26 -0.29
N GLY A 227 2.92 -27.06 0.88
CA GLY A 227 4.31 -26.60 1.01
C GLY A 227 4.55 -25.11 0.73
N GLY A 228 3.48 -24.31 0.65
CA GLY A 228 3.57 -22.85 0.46
C GLY A 228 3.68 -22.41 -1.01
N PHE A 229 3.54 -23.32 -1.96
CA PHE A 229 3.47 -22.98 -3.38
C PHE A 229 2.08 -22.46 -3.77
N SER A 230 2.02 -21.48 -4.65
CA SER A 230 0.80 -21.01 -5.31
C SER A 230 1.08 -20.65 -6.77
N GLY A 231 0.04 -20.59 -7.57
CA GLY A 231 0.12 -20.14 -8.96
C GLY A 231 -1.13 -19.38 -9.35
N THR A 232 -0.96 -18.24 -10.01
CA THR A 232 -2.05 -17.35 -10.41
C THR A 232 -2.09 -17.23 -11.92
N ILE A 233 -3.30 -17.23 -12.48
CA ILE A 233 -3.58 -16.75 -13.83
C ILE A 233 -4.61 -15.63 -13.74
N ALA A 234 -4.37 -14.54 -14.47
CA ALA A 234 -5.18 -13.34 -14.44
C ALA A 234 -5.36 -12.76 -15.85
N ILE A 235 -6.48 -12.09 -16.06
CA ILE A 235 -6.69 -11.19 -17.17
C ILE A 235 -6.87 -9.77 -16.63
N GLU A 236 -6.02 -8.86 -17.11
CA GLU A 236 -5.91 -7.48 -16.60
C GLU A 236 -6.31 -6.45 -17.67
N ASP A 237 -6.83 -5.31 -17.24
CA ASP A 237 -7.28 -4.19 -18.08
C ASP A 237 -6.23 -3.07 -18.08
N PRO A 238 -5.22 -3.08 -18.98
CA PRO A 238 -4.23 -2.00 -19.08
C PRO A 238 -4.84 -0.62 -19.36
N ASN A 239 -6.01 -0.52 -20.00
CA ASN A 239 -6.70 0.75 -20.17
C ASN A 239 -7.22 1.33 -18.83
N SER A 240 -7.47 0.50 -17.80
CA SER A 240 -7.79 0.96 -16.44
C SER A 240 -6.62 1.56 -15.64
N THR A 241 -5.42 1.58 -16.22
CA THR A 241 -4.18 2.14 -15.66
C THR A 241 -3.45 3.06 -16.63
N GLY A 242 -3.76 3.02 -17.93
CA GLY A 242 -2.98 3.70 -18.98
C GLY A 242 -1.70 2.95 -19.36
N ARG A 243 -1.64 1.63 -19.12
CA ARG A 243 -0.45 0.77 -19.30
C ARG A 243 0.01 0.59 -20.77
N SER A 244 -0.66 1.20 -21.76
CA SER A 244 -0.38 1.00 -23.19
C SER A 244 -0.13 2.34 -23.92
N ALA A 245 1.10 2.53 -24.42
CA ALA A 245 1.56 3.77 -25.03
C ALA A 245 2.36 3.54 -26.32
N VAL A 246 1.94 4.17 -27.43
CA VAL A 246 2.69 4.19 -28.70
C VAL A 246 3.12 5.63 -29.01
N ILE A 247 4.38 5.84 -29.40
CA ILE A 247 4.82 7.08 -30.05
C ILE A 247 4.50 6.98 -31.55
N ASP A 248 3.37 7.54 -31.94
CA ASP A 248 2.97 7.84 -33.31
C ASP A 248 2.38 9.27 -33.39
N ASN A 249 1.64 9.61 -34.46
CA ASN A 249 1.03 10.95 -34.62
C ASN A 249 -0.44 11.06 -34.15
N ASP A 250 -1.10 9.93 -33.82
CA ASP A 250 -2.56 9.83 -33.67
C ASP A 250 -3.00 9.24 -32.30
N GLY A 251 -2.20 8.37 -31.68
CA GLY A 251 -2.36 7.83 -30.31
C GLY A 251 -2.43 6.29 -30.23
N THR A 252 -2.37 5.74 -29.01
CA THR A 252 -2.64 4.31 -28.77
C THR A 252 -4.09 3.97 -29.11
N ALA A 253 -4.32 2.89 -29.86
CA ALA A 253 -5.67 2.49 -30.23
C ALA A 253 -6.46 1.82 -29.12
N GLY A 254 -7.79 1.91 -29.23
CA GLY A 254 -8.72 1.16 -28.38
C GLY A 254 -8.36 -0.33 -28.29
N GLN A 255 -8.13 -0.77 -27.06
CA GLN A 255 -7.74 -2.13 -26.68
C GLN A 255 -8.72 -3.19 -27.22
N ARG A 256 -8.21 -4.36 -27.62
CA ARG A 256 -9.01 -5.50 -28.11
C ARG A 256 -9.02 -6.71 -27.19
N TYR A 257 -7.95 -6.91 -26.42
CA TYR A 257 -7.74 -8.06 -25.53
C TYR A 257 -7.25 -7.56 -24.18
N PRO A 258 -7.64 -8.20 -23.05
CA PRO A 258 -6.96 -7.98 -21.77
C PRO A 258 -5.53 -8.50 -21.84
N ASP A 259 -4.68 -8.00 -20.96
CA ASP A 259 -3.34 -8.57 -20.76
C ASP A 259 -3.48 -9.92 -20.07
N LEU A 260 -2.73 -10.92 -20.53
CA LEU A 260 -2.68 -12.23 -19.88
C LEU A 260 -1.48 -12.26 -18.93
N VAL A 261 -1.76 -12.29 -17.63
CA VAL A 261 -0.73 -12.27 -16.58
C VAL A 261 -0.75 -13.61 -15.84
N ALA A 262 0.43 -14.15 -15.54
CA ALA A 262 0.56 -15.37 -14.75
C ALA A 262 1.76 -15.28 -13.80
N ASN A 263 1.66 -15.95 -12.65
CA ASN A 263 2.77 -16.12 -11.73
C ASN A 263 2.81 -17.53 -11.13
N VAL A 264 3.99 -17.94 -10.66
CA VAL A 264 4.18 -19.06 -9.74
C VAL A 264 5.00 -18.54 -8.57
N ARG A 265 4.47 -18.69 -7.35
CA ARG A 265 5.04 -18.16 -6.12
C ARG A 265 5.27 -19.28 -5.10
N VAL A 266 6.25 -19.09 -4.23
CA VAL A 266 6.49 -19.92 -3.05
C VAL A 266 6.67 -19.03 -1.82
N ASP A 267 5.99 -19.37 -0.74
CA ASP A 267 6.02 -18.66 0.55
C ASP A 267 6.43 -19.64 1.66
N GLN A 268 7.54 -19.38 2.35
CA GLN A 268 8.14 -20.27 3.34
C GLN A 268 8.67 -19.51 4.56
N GLY A 269 9.13 -20.23 5.59
CA GLY A 269 9.63 -19.63 6.84
C GLY A 269 10.90 -18.78 6.73
N TRP A 270 11.55 -18.73 5.55
CA TRP A 270 12.68 -17.84 5.24
C TRP A 270 12.26 -16.57 4.49
N GLY A 271 11.01 -16.48 4.01
CA GLY A 271 10.57 -15.49 3.03
C GLY A 271 9.91 -16.15 1.81
N SER A 272 9.96 -15.47 0.68
CA SER A 272 9.15 -15.80 -0.49
C SER A 272 9.93 -15.60 -1.80
N ALA A 273 9.53 -16.29 -2.86
CA ALA A 273 10.01 -16.04 -4.21
C ALA A 273 8.90 -16.22 -5.25
N ALA A 274 9.01 -15.56 -6.39
CA ALA A 274 8.12 -15.79 -7.52
C ALA A 274 8.81 -15.65 -8.88
N LEU A 275 8.20 -16.29 -9.88
CA LEU A 275 8.39 -15.99 -11.30
C LEU A 275 7.06 -15.50 -11.84
N MET A 276 7.09 -14.43 -12.64
CA MET A 276 5.90 -13.83 -13.25
C MET A 276 6.11 -13.57 -14.75
N GLY A 277 5.02 -13.58 -15.50
CA GLY A 277 4.99 -13.30 -16.93
C GLY A 277 3.72 -12.56 -17.32
N ALA A 278 3.83 -11.66 -18.29
CA ALA A 278 2.71 -10.92 -18.87
C ALA A 278 2.79 -10.96 -20.41
N LEU A 279 1.63 -10.99 -21.06
CA LEU A 279 1.47 -10.76 -22.49
C LEU A 279 0.57 -9.54 -22.70
N HIS A 280 1.02 -8.59 -23.52
CA HIS A 280 0.38 -7.29 -23.78
C HIS A 280 0.09 -7.09 -25.28
N SER A 281 -0.98 -6.36 -25.61
CA SER A 281 -1.44 -6.14 -26.99
C SER A 281 -1.12 -4.72 -27.48
N VAL A 282 0.08 -4.49 -28.02
CA VAL A 282 0.52 -3.17 -28.52
C VAL A 282 -0.23 -2.84 -29.82
N ARG A 283 -1.06 -1.79 -29.79
CA ARG A 283 -1.96 -1.47 -30.91
C ARG A 283 -1.90 0.00 -31.33
N PRO A 284 -1.47 0.32 -32.57
CA PRO A 284 -1.42 1.68 -33.10
C PRO A 284 -2.80 2.16 -33.58
N MET A 285 -3.04 3.48 -33.59
CA MET A 285 -4.26 4.06 -34.19
C MET A 285 -4.24 4.05 -35.72
N VAL A 286 -3.05 4.11 -36.33
CA VAL A 286 -2.88 4.06 -37.79
C VAL A 286 -3.28 2.68 -38.32
N ALA A 287 -4.43 2.60 -38.97
CA ALA A 287 -5.04 1.34 -39.42
C ALA A 287 -4.27 0.60 -40.54
N ALA A 288 -3.14 1.16 -41.00
CA ALA A 288 -2.22 0.54 -41.95
C ALA A 288 -1.03 -0.18 -41.28
N VAL A 289 -0.90 -0.05 -39.95
CA VAL A 289 0.13 -0.68 -39.12
C VAL A 289 -0.48 -1.85 -38.36
N GLU A 290 0.24 -2.96 -38.27
CA GLU A 290 -0.26 -4.16 -37.60
C GLU A 290 -0.16 -4.08 -36.06
N THR A 291 -0.85 -5.00 -35.37
CA THR A 291 -0.85 -5.09 -33.90
C THR A 291 0.23 -6.07 -33.46
N GLU A 292 1.14 -5.65 -32.58
CA GLU A 292 2.24 -6.48 -32.11
C GLU A 292 2.00 -7.04 -30.70
N LEU A 293 2.67 -8.16 -30.39
CA LEU A 293 2.59 -8.83 -29.10
C LEU A 293 3.75 -8.38 -28.21
N GLY A 294 3.43 -7.53 -27.24
CA GLY A 294 4.30 -7.22 -26.13
C GLY A 294 4.34 -8.36 -25.10
N TRP A 295 5.42 -8.43 -24.33
CA TRP A 295 5.55 -9.39 -23.23
C TRP A 295 6.53 -8.90 -22.18
N ALA A 296 6.36 -9.37 -20.94
CA ALA A 296 7.29 -9.16 -19.84
C ALA A 296 7.52 -10.45 -19.06
N ILE A 297 8.72 -10.61 -18.51
CA ILE A 297 9.06 -11.63 -17.52
C ILE A 297 9.70 -10.98 -16.30
N GLY A 298 9.37 -11.49 -15.12
CA GLY A 298 9.94 -11.03 -13.86
C GLY A 298 10.32 -12.18 -12.95
N ALA A 299 11.30 -11.93 -12.10
CA ALA A 299 11.70 -12.81 -11.02
C ALA A 299 11.88 -12.00 -9.74
N GLY A 300 11.36 -12.52 -8.62
CA GLY A 300 11.36 -11.82 -7.34
C GLY A 300 11.72 -12.73 -6.17
N LEU A 301 12.39 -12.14 -5.17
CA LEU A 301 12.83 -12.80 -3.94
C LEU A 301 12.70 -11.83 -2.75
N GLU A 302 12.10 -12.30 -1.66
CA GLU A 302 12.10 -11.66 -0.33
C GLU A 302 12.68 -12.66 0.68
N VAL A 303 13.66 -12.24 1.49
CA VAL A 303 14.30 -13.08 2.52
C VAL A 303 14.30 -12.35 3.85
N ASN A 304 13.58 -12.90 4.83
CA ASN A 304 13.55 -12.39 6.21
C ASN A 304 14.41 -13.28 7.10
N VAL A 305 15.50 -12.74 7.64
CA VAL A 305 16.47 -13.49 8.45
C VAL A 305 15.88 -13.72 9.86
N PRO A 306 15.53 -14.96 10.27
CA PRO A 306 14.68 -15.15 11.43
C PRO A 306 15.31 -14.66 12.74
N GLY A 307 14.56 -13.85 13.48
CA GLY A 307 14.94 -13.34 14.81
C GLY A 307 15.94 -12.18 14.81
N THR A 308 16.51 -11.77 13.67
CA THR A 308 17.44 -10.62 13.60
C THR A 308 16.73 -9.29 13.33
N GLY A 309 15.55 -9.33 12.72
CA GLY A 309 14.87 -8.13 12.20
C GLY A 309 15.55 -7.55 10.95
N ILE A 310 16.35 -8.35 10.25
CA ILE A 310 16.94 -8.04 8.94
C ILE A 310 16.10 -8.70 7.85
N GLY A 311 15.76 -7.94 6.81
CA GLY A 311 15.11 -8.41 5.60
C GLY A 311 15.83 -7.90 4.34
N PHE A 312 15.85 -8.72 3.30
CA PHE A 312 16.33 -8.39 1.96
C PHE A 312 15.19 -8.62 0.97
N GLN A 313 15.06 -7.77 -0.04
CA GLN A 313 14.16 -7.99 -1.18
C GLN A 313 14.87 -7.65 -2.48
N ALA A 314 14.57 -8.37 -3.55
CA ALA A 314 14.98 -8.02 -4.91
C ALA A 314 13.91 -8.46 -5.92
N GLN A 315 13.69 -7.66 -6.95
CA GLN A 315 12.93 -8.03 -8.15
C GLN A 315 13.70 -7.55 -9.37
N GLY A 316 13.79 -8.40 -10.39
CA GLY A 316 14.23 -8.01 -11.74
C GLY A 316 13.10 -8.25 -12.74
N THR A 317 12.97 -7.36 -13.72
CA THR A 317 12.02 -7.48 -14.83
C THR A 317 12.75 -7.24 -16.14
N TYR A 318 12.34 -7.96 -17.20
CA TYR A 318 12.61 -7.59 -18.58
C TYR A 318 11.29 -7.57 -19.37
N ALA A 319 11.10 -6.56 -20.20
CA ALA A 319 9.92 -6.40 -21.04
C ALA A 319 10.32 -5.98 -22.47
N ARG A 320 9.57 -6.50 -23.45
CA ARG A 320 9.58 -6.01 -24.83
C ARG A 320 8.16 -5.62 -25.20
N GLY A 321 7.91 -4.35 -25.52
CA GLY A 321 6.56 -3.87 -25.85
C GLY A 321 5.54 -4.00 -24.71
N ALA A 322 6.02 -4.00 -23.47
CA ALA A 322 5.20 -4.08 -22.26
C ALA A 322 5.89 -3.28 -21.14
N SER A 323 6.41 -2.10 -21.51
CA SER A 323 7.43 -1.34 -20.77
C SER A 323 6.96 -0.95 -19.36
N THR A 324 5.65 -0.74 -19.21
CA THR A 324 4.98 -0.41 -17.94
C THR A 324 4.93 -1.55 -16.92
N TYR A 325 5.30 -2.79 -17.30
CA TYR A 325 5.56 -3.90 -16.37
C TYR A 325 7.01 -3.90 -15.85
N ALA A 326 7.95 -3.29 -16.58
CA ALA A 326 9.37 -3.19 -16.20
C ALA A 326 9.68 -1.94 -15.38
N THR A 327 9.09 -0.79 -15.73
CA THR A 327 9.42 0.49 -15.09
C THR A 327 8.22 1.42 -14.93
N ALA A 328 8.34 2.35 -13.97
CA ALA A 328 7.39 3.43 -13.70
C ALA A 328 7.74 4.75 -14.42
N LEU A 329 8.83 4.79 -15.21
CA LEU A 329 9.36 6.02 -15.84
C LEU A 329 8.51 6.59 -16.99
N GLY A 330 7.40 5.93 -17.36
CA GLY A 330 6.52 6.39 -18.44
C GLY A 330 7.02 6.04 -19.85
N VAL A 331 7.89 5.05 -19.96
CA VAL A 331 8.42 4.53 -21.23
C VAL A 331 7.29 3.96 -22.09
N PRO A 332 7.21 4.29 -23.40
CA PRO A 332 6.23 3.69 -24.30
C PRO A 332 6.49 2.20 -24.53
N ASP A 333 5.50 1.48 -25.02
CA ASP A 333 5.65 0.10 -25.47
C ASP A 333 6.24 0.04 -26.89
N ALA A 334 5.92 1.02 -27.74
CA ALA A 334 6.44 1.07 -29.11
C ALA A 334 6.51 2.48 -29.69
N THR A 335 7.14 2.57 -30.85
CA THR A 335 7.03 3.71 -31.78
C THR A 335 6.72 3.23 -33.20
N GLU A 336 5.98 4.03 -33.96
CA GLU A 336 5.69 3.75 -35.36
C GLU A 336 6.86 4.18 -36.27
N VAL A 337 7.35 3.28 -37.11
CA VAL A 337 8.43 3.56 -38.08
C VAL A 337 8.00 3.10 -39.47
N GLY A 338 7.40 4.02 -40.22
CA GLY A 338 6.85 3.75 -41.54
C GLY A 338 5.49 3.06 -41.45
N ASN A 339 5.42 1.78 -41.79
CA ASN A 339 4.21 0.95 -41.68
C ASN A 339 4.33 -0.14 -40.59
N ASP A 340 5.42 -0.13 -39.82
CA ASP A 340 5.68 -1.10 -38.76
C ASP A 340 5.61 -0.43 -37.39
N LEU A 341 5.31 -1.22 -36.35
CA LEU A 341 5.74 -0.88 -35.00
C LEU A 341 7.21 -1.26 -34.79
N LYS A 342 7.82 -0.63 -33.79
CA LYS A 342 9.13 -0.98 -33.24
C LYS A 342 8.99 -0.93 -31.71
N LEU A 343 9.02 -2.11 -31.09
CA LEU A 343 8.79 -2.29 -29.65
C LEU A 343 10.02 -1.85 -28.86
N TYR A 344 9.82 -1.12 -27.76
CA TYR A 344 10.88 -0.85 -26.79
C TYR A 344 11.30 -2.14 -26.08
N ASP A 345 12.58 -2.25 -25.80
CA ASP A 345 13.13 -3.22 -24.86
C ASP A 345 13.53 -2.50 -23.57
N VAL A 346 13.10 -3.02 -22.42
CA VAL A 346 13.36 -2.41 -21.11
C VAL A 346 13.73 -3.50 -20.13
N TRP A 347 14.85 -3.33 -19.43
CA TRP A 347 15.15 -4.14 -18.24
C TRP A 347 15.27 -3.27 -17.00
N SER A 348 14.92 -3.86 -15.85
CA SER A 348 15.07 -3.21 -14.56
C SER A 348 15.44 -4.21 -13.46
N ILE A 349 16.12 -3.70 -12.44
CA ILE A 349 16.31 -4.38 -11.17
C ILE A 349 16.12 -3.39 -10.03
N ARG A 350 15.50 -3.87 -8.96
CA ARG A 350 15.16 -3.13 -7.75
C ARG A 350 15.48 -3.99 -6.53
N ALA A 351 16.20 -3.46 -5.56
CA ALA A 351 16.67 -4.22 -4.40
C ALA A 351 16.61 -3.39 -3.10
N GLY A 352 16.01 -3.96 -2.07
CA GLY A 352 15.79 -3.35 -0.77
C GLY A 352 16.41 -4.12 0.39
N PHE A 353 16.88 -3.40 1.39
CA PHE A 353 17.38 -3.90 2.67
C PHE A 353 16.67 -3.18 3.82
N THR A 354 16.18 -3.97 4.78
CA THR A 354 15.49 -3.49 5.98
C THR A 354 16.20 -4.02 7.22
N ALA A 355 16.40 -3.18 8.24
CA ALA A 355 17.00 -3.59 9.50
C ALA A 355 16.33 -2.92 10.72
N ALA A 356 15.91 -3.73 11.70
CA ALA A 356 15.42 -3.26 12.99
C ALA A 356 16.59 -2.80 13.90
N VAL A 357 17.03 -1.55 13.72
CA VAL A 357 18.11 -0.92 14.51
C VAL A 357 17.78 -0.88 16.01
N THR A 358 16.51 -0.66 16.36
CA THR A 358 15.99 -0.82 17.73
C THR A 358 14.56 -1.38 17.69
N PRO A 359 13.97 -1.83 18.81
CA PRO A 359 12.55 -2.24 18.88
C PRO A 359 11.54 -1.16 18.48
N THR A 360 11.97 0.09 18.25
CA THR A 360 11.12 1.18 17.73
C THR A 360 11.72 1.92 16.53
N ILE A 361 12.89 1.52 16.01
CA ILE A 361 13.55 2.18 14.86
C ILE A 361 13.91 1.13 13.83
N THR A 362 13.33 1.25 12.64
CA THR A 362 13.71 0.47 11.45
C THR A 362 14.46 1.37 10.48
N ALA A 363 15.63 0.95 10.02
CA ALA A 363 16.32 1.55 8.88
C ALA A 363 15.94 0.79 7.61
N VAL A 364 15.77 1.52 6.51
CA VAL A 364 15.53 0.97 5.18
C VAL A 364 16.44 1.66 4.18
N ILE A 365 17.00 0.91 3.24
CA ILE A 365 17.58 1.40 1.99
C ILE A 365 17.02 0.56 0.84
N ASP A 366 16.69 1.17 -0.28
CA ASP A 366 16.22 0.49 -1.49
C ASP A 366 16.75 1.27 -2.69
N GLY A 367 16.95 0.61 -3.82
CA GLY A 367 17.46 1.25 -5.03
C GLY A 367 17.15 0.44 -6.28
N SER A 368 17.04 1.13 -7.39
CA SER A 368 16.79 0.54 -8.71
C SER A 368 17.79 1.00 -9.75
N TYR A 369 17.89 0.19 -10.80
CA TYR A 369 18.50 0.51 -12.07
C TYR A 369 17.52 0.06 -13.16
N THR A 370 17.29 0.91 -14.15
CA THR A 370 16.45 0.66 -15.33
C THR A 370 17.22 1.13 -16.57
N ASP A 371 17.12 0.37 -17.65
CA ASP A 371 17.85 0.60 -18.90
C ASP A 371 16.89 0.31 -20.06
N ILE A 372 16.85 1.26 -21.01
CA ILE A 372 15.79 1.43 -22.00
C ILE A 372 16.45 1.48 -23.38
N ASP A 373 16.38 0.39 -24.12
CA ASP A 373 16.81 0.30 -25.52
C ASP A 373 15.75 0.96 -26.41
N SER A 374 16.12 2.05 -27.09
CA SER A 374 15.23 2.82 -27.96
C SER A 374 15.19 2.21 -29.37
N PRO A 375 14.03 1.73 -29.84
CA PRO A 375 13.98 0.85 -31.02
C PRO A 375 13.94 1.62 -32.35
N ALA A 376 14.12 2.95 -32.33
CA ALA A 376 14.14 3.81 -33.50
C ALA A 376 15.24 4.89 -33.42
N ALA A 377 15.91 5.12 -34.55
CA ALA A 377 17.03 6.04 -34.64
C ALA A 377 16.63 7.48 -34.31
N GLY A 378 17.29 8.08 -33.32
CA GLY A 378 17.07 9.45 -32.87
C GLY A 378 16.17 9.61 -31.64
N LEU A 379 15.65 8.52 -31.07
CA LEU A 379 14.99 8.55 -29.75
C LEU A 379 15.99 8.47 -28.59
N GLY A 380 17.06 7.69 -28.75
CA GLY A 380 18.16 7.56 -27.79
C GLY A 380 17.85 6.55 -26.69
N ASP A 381 18.84 5.70 -26.39
CA ASP A 381 18.76 4.78 -25.25
C ASP A 381 18.92 5.60 -23.96
N GLU A 382 18.31 5.18 -22.85
CA GLU A 382 18.35 5.92 -21.59
C GLU A 382 18.50 4.99 -20.37
N GLN A 383 19.45 5.31 -19.50
CA GLN A 383 19.74 4.60 -18.27
C GLN A 383 19.37 5.45 -17.06
N TYR A 384 18.56 4.88 -16.18
CA TYR A 384 18.12 5.48 -14.93
C TYR A 384 18.55 4.66 -13.73
N TRP A 385 19.03 5.30 -12.67
CA TRP A 385 19.18 4.65 -11.38
C TRP A 385 18.77 5.54 -10.21
N ALA A 386 18.33 4.90 -9.14
CA ALA A 386 17.87 5.55 -7.93
C ALA A 386 18.35 4.81 -6.67
N VAL A 387 18.62 5.57 -5.61
CA VAL A 387 18.80 5.06 -4.24
C VAL A 387 17.99 5.93 -3.29
N GLN A 388 17.15 5.29 -2.47
CA GLN A 388 16.40 5.92 -1.40
C GLN A 388 16.68 5.23 -0.06
N GLY A 389 16.59 5.96 1.05
CA GLY A 389 16.67 5.38 2.39
C GLY A 389 15.90 6.18 3.44
N ASN A 390 15.34 5.49 4.44
CA ASN A 390 14.59 6.11 5.53
C ASN A 390 14.90 5.52 6.91
N LEU A 391 14.59 6.32 7.94
CA LEU A 391 14.65 5.94 9.35
C LEU A 391 13.26 6.02 9.97
N ARG A 392 12.56 4.89 10.03
CA ARG A 392 11.19 4.76 10.52
C ARG A 392 11.16 4.56 12.02
N TRP A 393 10.82 5.61 12.76
CA TRP A 393 10.55 5.56 14.20
C TRP A 393 9.07 5.27 14.49
N SER A 394 8.81 4.18 15.20
CA SER A 394 7.47 3.70 15.57
C SER A 394 7.37 3.45 17.09
N PRO A 395 7.14 4.51 17.90
CA PRO A 395 7.10 4.39 19.35
C PRO A 395 5.70 4.05 19.92
N VAL A 396 4.66 3.97 19.07
CA VAL A 396 3.44 3.20 19.36
C VAL A 396 3.17 2.22 18.23
N LYS A 397 2.41 1.15 18.51
CA LYS A 397 1.72 0.38 17.48
C LYS A 397 0.91 1.33 16.59
N GLY A 398 1.22 1.36 15.29
CA GLY A 398 0.48 2.14 14.30
C GLY A 398 0.80 3.64 14.26
N LEU A 399 1.91 4.11 14.81
CA LEU A 399 2.50 5.41 14.46
C LEU A 399 3.83 5.15 13.75
N ALA A 400 4.11 5.91 12.71
CA ALA A 400 5.41 5.97 12.06
C ALA A 400 5.77 7.45 11.82
N ILE A 401 6.97 7.82 12.24
CA ILE A 401 7.58 9.14 12.02
C ILE A 401 8.97 8.88 11.43
N GLY A 402 9.40 9.62 10.41
CA GLY A 402 10.78 9.47 9.95
C GLY A 402 11.17 10.36 8.77
N PRO A 403 12.45 10.70 8.64
CA PRO A 403 13.02 11.21 7.41
C PRO A 403 13.23 10.09 6.39
N GLU A 404 13.09 10.44 5.12
CA GLU A 404 13.51 9.71 3.93
C GLU A 404 14.35 10.65 3.07
N LEU A 405 15.41 10.13 2.46
CA LEU A 405 16.22 10.82 1.45
C LEU A 405 16.30 9.97 0.20
N GLY A 406 16.37 10.59 -0.97
CA GLY A 406 16.52 9.94 -2.25
C GLY A 406 17.47 10.70 -3.16
N TYR A 407 18.17 9.96 -4.00
CA TYR A 407 18.91 10.45 -5.15
C TYR A 407 18.57 9.57 -6.34
N GLY A 408 18.39 10.18 -7.52
CA GLY A 408 18.29 9.44 -8.77
C GLY A 408 18.90 10.24 -9.91
N ARG A 409 19.35 9.52 -10.94
CA ARG A 409 20.06 10.08 -12.09
C ARG A 409 19.66 9.37 -13.38
N PHE A 410 19.41 10.19 -14.40
CA PHE A 410 19.36 9.81 -15.80
C PHE A 410 20.75 10.06 -16.40
N GLU A 411 21.36 9.06 -17.04
CA GLU A 411 22.76 9.14 -17.47
C GLU A 411 22.90 9.92 -18.79
N GLU A 412 22.10 9.60 -19.81
CA GLU A 412 22.14 10.22 -21.14
C GLU A 412 21.53 11.62 -21.15
N ALA A 413 20.48 11.86 -20.35
CA ALA A 413 19.95 13.21 -20.11
C ALA A 413 20.86 14.10 -19.22
N ASP A 414 21.98 13.58 -18.69
CA ASP A 414 22.87 14.20 -17.68
C ASP A 414 22.10 14.95 -16.58
N THR A 415 21.04 14.32 -16.08
CA THR A 415 20.07 14.96 -15.18
C THR A 415 19.94 14.14 -13.90
N ASP A 416 20.41 14.70 -12.79
CA ASP A 416 20.23 14.14 -11.47
C ASP A 416 19.27 14.96 -10.60
N GLN A 417 18.78 14.34 -9.52
CA GLN A 417 17.83 14.97 -8.62
C GLN A 417 17.96 14.46 -7.18
N TRP A 418 18.22 15.38 -6.24
CA TRP A 418 18.05 15.12 -4.81
C TRP A 418 16.60 15.28 -4.36
N SER A 419 16.21 14.43 -3.39
CA SER A 419 14.93 14.54 -2.73
C SER A 419 14.99 14.18 -1.25
N GLY A 420 13.98 14.65 -0.51
CA GLY A 420 13.79 14.32 0.88
C GLY A 420 12.33 14.41 1.30
N MET A 421 11.95 13.67 2.34
CA MET A 421 10.61 13.69 2.92
C MET A 421 10.68 13.49 4.42
N LEU A 422 9.82 14.17 5.17
CA LEU A 422 9.47 13.83 6.54
C LEU A 422 8.04 13.29 6.55
N ARG A 423 7.87 12.00 6.87
CA ARG A 423 6.55 11.37 7.01
C ARG A 423 6.13 11.32 8.47
N VAL A 424 4.85 11.60 8.71
CA VAL A 424 4.12 11.29 9.96
C VAL A 424 2.84 10.55 9.58
N GLN A 425 2.69 9.29 10.00
CA GLN A 425 1.52 8.47 9.70
C GLN A 425 0.98 7.76 10.95
N ARG A 426 -0.32 7.89 11.20
CA ARG A 426 -1.07 7.14 12.21
C ARG A 426 -2.04 6.20 11.51
N SER A 427 -1.85 4.88 11.66
CA SER A 427 -2.68 3.82 11.07
C SER A 427 -3.51 3.11 12.15
N PHE A 428 -4.79 2.86 11.89
CA PHE A 428 -5.77 2.33 12.85
C PHE A 428 -6.38 1.02 12.36
#